data_AF-A0A972XYH1-F1
#
_entry.id   AF-A0A972XYH1-F1
#
_cell.length_a   1.000
_cell.length_b   1.000
_cell.length_c   1.000
_cell.angle_alpha   90.00
_cell.angle_beta   90.00
_cell.angle_gamma   90.00
#
_symmetry.space_group_name_H-M   'P 1'
#
loop_
_entity.id
_entity.type
_entity.pdbx_description
1 polymer ?
#
loop_
_entity_poly.entity_id
_entity_poly.type
_entity_poly.pdbx_seq_one_letter_code
_entity_poly.pdbx_strand_id
1 'polypeptide(L)' 'MINNLCLEEANRCILCKNPRCKANCPVSTMIPEVITLYKENKLEEAWKTLLAF' A
#
# COMPACT_ATOMS: atom_id res chain seq x y z
N MET A 1 0.03 12.09 -10.44
CA MET A 1 1.25 12.63 -9.82
C MET A 1 1.33 12.11 -8.40
N ILE A 2 2.45 11.49 -8.04
CA ILE A 2 2.74 11.11 -6.66
C ILE A 2 3.02 12.38 -5.86
N ASN A 3 2.30 12.60 -4.76
CA ASN A 3 2.57 13.70 -3.84
C ASN A 3 3.82 13.34 -3.02
N ASN A 4 4.74 14.29 -2.86
CA ASN A 4 6.00 14.07 -2.14
C ASN A 4 5.77 13.58 -0.70
N LEU A 5 4.78 14.11 0.02
CA LEU A 5 4.46 13.69 1.38
C LEU A 5 4.03 12.21 1.45
N CYS A 6 3.17 11.78 0.53
CA CYS A 6 2.66 10.41 0.52
C CYS A 6 3.76 9.41 0.12
N LEU A 7 4.68 9.80 -0.77
CA LEU A 7 5.83 8.97 -1.13
C LEU A 7 6.82 8.83 0.01
N GLU A 8 7.10 9.92 0.73
CA GLU A 8 7.92 9.90 1.94
C GLU A 8 7.34 8.95 2.98
N GLU A 9 6.03 9.01 3.23
CA GLU A 9 5.37 8.10 4.17
C GLU A 9 5.36 6.65 3.67
N ALA A 10 5.12 6.42 2.38
CA ALA A 10 5.21 5.09 1.79
C ALA A 10 6.62 4.49 1.94
N ASN A 11 7.66 5.31 1.82
CA ASN A 11 9.05 4.90 2.02
C ASN A 11 9.38 4.56 3.48
N ARG A 12 8.65 5.09 4.46
CA ARG A 12 8.77 4.72 5.89
C ARG A 12 8.14 3.38 6.20
N CYS A 13 7.28 2.84 5.32
CA CYS A 13 6.76 1.50 5.47
C CYS A 13 7.90 0.48 5.44
N ILE A 14 8.04 -0.30 6.51
CA ILE A 14 9.10 -1.29 6.66
C ILE A 14 8.80 -2.63 5.99
N LEU A 15 7.67 -2.74 5.27
CA LEU A 15 7.22 -3.98 4.60
C LEU A 15 7.36 -5.21 5.50
N CYS A 16 6.69 -5.16 6.66
CA CYS A 16 6.76 -6.20 7.69
C CYS A 16 6.55 -7.60 7.10
N LYS A 17 7.42 -8.55 7.46
CA LYS A 17 7.27 -9.98 7.11
C LYS A 17 5.90 -10.55 7.52
N ASN A 18 5.39 -10.14 8.69
CA ASN A 18 4.04 -10.44 9.15
C ASN A 18 3.24 -9.14 9.33
N PRO A 19 2.52 -8.68 8.29
CA PRO A 19 1.87 -7.37 8.27
C PRO A 19 0.61 -7.34 9.15
N ARG A 20 0.75 -6.84 10.38
CA ARG A 20 -0.38 -6.66 11.31
C ARG A 20 -1.45 -5.70 10.77
N CYS A 21 -1.06 -4.72 9.95
CA CYS A 21 -1.99 -3.82 9.28
C CYS A 21 -3.01 -4.58 8.41
N LYS A 22 -2.58 -5.63 7.70
CA LYS A 22 -3.47 -6.50 6.92
C LYS A 22 -4.33 -7.38 7.82
N ALA A 23 -3.71 -8.02 8.82
CA ALA A 23 -4.41 -8.95 9.72
C ALA A 23 -5.55 -8.28 10.50
N ASN A 24 -5.39 -7.00 10.84
CA ASN A 24 -6.38 -6.24 11.60
C ASN A 24 -7.32 -5.39 10.72
N CYS A 25 -7.19 -5.47 9.39
CA CYS A 25 -8.06 -4.72 8.50
C CYS A 25 -9.41 -5.46 8.36
N PRO A 26 -10.56 -4.84 8.69
CA PRO A 26 -11.87 -5.50 8.65
C PRO A 26 -12.31 -5.91 7.25
N VAL A 27 -11.79 -5.25 6.21
CA VAL A 27 -12.06 -5.56 4.80
C VAL A 27 -10.87 -6.24 4.12
N SER A 28 -9.92 -6.77 4.89
CA SER A 28 -8.79 -7.57 4.39
C SER A 28 -7.92 -6.90 3.31
N THR A 29 -7.80 -5.57 3.32
CA THR A 29 -7.00 -4.81 2.34
C THR A 29 -5.55 -5.29 2.27
N MET A 30 -5.03 -5.45 1.05
CA MET A 30 -3.64 -5.79 0.77
C MET A 30 -2.69 -4.58 0.93
N ILE A 31 -2.65 -3.98 2.13
CA ILE A 31 -1.90 -2.74 2.42
C ILE A 31 -0.43 -2.80 1.98
N PRO A 32 0.36 -3.86 2.28
CA PRO A 32 1.77 -3.92 1.85
C PRO A 32 1.94 -3.91 0.33
N GLU A 33 1.01 -4.53 -0.40
CA GLU A 33 1.03 -4.60 -1.85
C GLU A 33 0.70 -3.24 -2.48
N VAL A 34 -0.36 -2.58 -1.98
CA VAL A 34 -0.74 -1.23 -2.41
C VAL A 34 0.40 -0.23 -2.19
N ILE A 35 1.07 -0.27 -1.03
CA ILE A 35 2.22 0.60 -0.74
C ILE A 35 3.38 0.32 -1.71
N THR A 36 3.64 -0.95 -2.03
CA THR A 36 4.70 -1.33 -2.97
C THR A 36 4.41 -0.80 -4.37
N LEU A 37 3.20 -1.03 -4.89
CA LEU A 37 2.77 -0.52 -6.19
C LEU A 37 2.79 1.01 -6.24
N TYR A 38 2.43 1.68 -5.13
CA TYR A 38 2.52 3.12 -5.01
C TYR A 38 3.98 3.63 -5.14
N LYS A 39 4.92 3.00 -4.43
CA LYS A 39 6.35 3.32 -4.51
C LYS A 39 6.93 3.10 -5.91
N GLU A 40 6.42 2.12 -6.64
CA GLU A 40 6.80 1.82 -8.03
C GLU A 40 6.10 2.72 -9.06
N ASN A 41 5.29 3.69 -8.62
CA ASN A 41 4.50 4.57 -9.49
C ASN A 41 3.50 3.81 -10.39
N LYS A 42 3.09 2.60 -9.98
CA LYS A 42 2.04 1.79 -10.63
C LYS A 42 0.67 2.09 -10.03
N LEU A 43 0.23 3.35 -10.18
CA LEU A 43 -0.95 3.86 -9.49
C LEU A 43 -2.26 3.15 -9.90
N GLU A 44 -2.38 2.75 -11.16
CA GLU A 44 -3.57 2.05 -11.64
C GLU A 44 -3.71 0.66 -11.01
N GLU A 45 -2.61 -0.08 -10.93
CA GLU A 45 -2.56 -1.37 -10.24
C GLU A 45 -2.82 -1.20 -8.74
N ALA A 46 -2.17 -0.21 -8.10
CA ALA A 46 -2.38 0.09 -6.68
C ALA A 46 -3.86 0.37 -6.36
N TRP A 47 -4.53 1.15 -7.22
CA TRP A 47 -5.96 1.44 -7.11
C TRP A 47 -6.82 0.19 -7.28
N LYS A 48 -6.56 -0.62 -8.31
CA LYS A 48 -7.28 -1.89 -8.54
C LYS A 48 -7.11 -2.82 -7.34
N THR A 49 -5.91 -2.97 -6.80
CA THR A 49 -5.63 -3.78 -5.61
C THR A 49 -6.32 -3.22 -4.36
N LEU A 50 -6.38 -1.90 -4.19
CA LEU A 50 -7.05 -1.27 -3.05
C LEU A 50 -8.57 -1.46 -3.08
N LEU A 51 -9.17 -1.49 -4.27
CA LEU A 51 -10.61 -1.67 -4.48
C LEU A 51 -11.05 -3.11 -4.78
N ALA A 52 -10.10 -4.03 -4.90
CA ALA A 52 -10.36 -5.46 -5.01
C ALA A 52 -10.69 -6.02 -3.62
N PHE A 53 -11.88 -5.69 -3.13
CA PHE A 53 -12.48 -6.29 -1.94
C PHE A 53 -13.61 -7.25 -2.32
#